data_AF-A0A9X2HTB3-F1
#
_entry.id   AF-A0A9X2HTB3-F1
#
_cell.length_a   1.000
_cell.length_b   1.000
_cell.length_c   1.000
_cell.angle_alpha   90.00
_cell.angle_beta   90.00
_cell.angle_gamma   90.00
#
_symmetry.space_group_name_H-M   'P 1'
#
loop_
_entity.id
_entity.type
_entity.pdbx_description
1 polymer ?
#
loop_
_entity_poly.entity_id
_entity_poly.type
_entity_poly.pdbx_seq_one_letter_code
_entity_poly.pdbx_strand_id
1 'polypeptide(L)'
;MSKLLTGALTALIATLAIPAQAQDGRSKQQQPSPASPLAQLAMAGSDQPDVLLDIPNLSVEEITLEVENLQANISLDARLANLLKLTAGAEARVDKVKLSIKGVRAQATLIVRLDNVRAIIERTLQTLDNNPQIIDRLMSTVDNTVGTVGGVAGQAVGTVGGVAMAALGNGQVLDLARAGLTELSRTTNSAGQIVRQVRRQNGQLLEVVTDSANKIISTRQVPATQPAK
;
A
#
# COMPACT_ATOMS: atom_id res chain seq x y z
N MET A 1 1.04 -8.90 90.82
CA MET A 1 2.09 -7.91 90.49
C MET A 1 1.59 -7.06 89.33
N SER A 2 1.15 -5.82 89.63
CA SER A 2 1.77 -4.54 89.22
C SER A 2 1.75 -4.28 87.70
N LYS A 3 0.80 -3.47 87.23
CA LYS A 3 0.86 -1.98 87.06
C LYS A 3 1.44 -1.62 85.68
N LEU A 4 0.60 -1.08 84.79
CA LEU A 4 0.54 0.35 84.40
C LEU A 4 1.70 0.76 83.47
N LEU A 5 1.41 1.29 82.28
CA LEU A 5 1.27 2.73 82.02
C LEU A 5 1.35 3.03 80.51
N THR A 6 0.40 3.82 80.05
CA THR A 6 0.35 4.56 78.78
C THR A 6 1.33 5.73 78.79
N GLY A 7 1.89 6.11 77.63
CA GLY A 7 2.52 7.43 77.38
C GLY A 7 3.64 7.34 76.34
N ALA A 8 3.45 7.74 75.08
CA ALA A 8 3.32 9.09 74.51
C ALA A 8 4.66 9.70 74.04
N LEU A 9 4.65 10.10 72.75
CA LEU A 9 5.42 11.15 72.08
C LEU A 9 6.96 11.17 72.23
N THR A 10 7.70 11.07 71.12
CA THR A 10 8.27 12.23 70.40
C THR A 10 9.10 11.78 69.20
N ALA A 11 8.97 12.53 68.11
CA ALA A 11 9.70 12.37 66.86
C ALA A 11 11.14 12.89 66.97
N LEU A 12 12.08 12.22 66.30
CA LEU A 12 13.31 12.86 65.84
C LEU A 12 13.56 12.45 64.39
N ILE A 13 13.35 13.41 63.50
CA ILE A 13 13.73 13.33 62.09
C ILE A 13 15.24 13.53 62.04
N ALA A 14 15.97 12.52 61.59
CA ALA A 14 17.35 12.65 61.14
C ALA A 14 17.41 12.19 59.68
N THR A 15 17.41 13.16 58.78
CA THR A 15 17.80 13.00 57.38
C THR A 15 19.32 12.76 57.30
N LEU A 16 19.76 11.71 56.60
CA LEU A 16 20.80 11.72 55.55
C LEU A 16 21.41 10.32 55.32
N ALA A 17 21.64 10.04 54.03
CA ALA A 17 22.44 8.95 53.44
C ALA A 17 21.85 7.52 53.47
N ILE A 18 21.05 7.21 52.44
CA ILE A 18 20.78 5.81 52.04
C ILE A 18 21.99 5.34 51.21
N PRO A 19 22.78 4.34 51.64
CA PRO A 19 23.66 3.65 50.74
C PRO A 19 22.80 2.77 49.81
N ALA A 20 22.98 2.97 48.51
CA ALA A 20 22.39 2.17 47.45
C ALA A 20 22.70 0.68 47.68
N GLN A 21 21.71 -0.05 48.19
CA GLN A 21 21.71 -1.51 48.24
C GLN A 21 20.95 -1.99 47.03
N ALA A 22 21.71 -2.61 46.13
CA ALA A 22 21.34 -3.24 44.87
C ALA A 22 19.89 -3.74 44.84
N GLN A 23 19.07 -3.06 44.03
CA GLN A 23 17.75 -3.53 43.66
C GLN A 23 17.91 -4.67 42.66
N ASP A 24 17.70 -5.87 43.20
CA ASP A 24 17.54 -7.14 42.52
C ASP A 24 16.69 -6.95 41.25
N GLY A 25 17.35 -7.10 40.11
CA GLY A 25 16.77 -6.94 38.78
C GLY A 25 15.81 -8.07 38.45
N ARG A 26 14.65 -8.09 39.10
CA ARG A 26 13.48 -8.81 38.61
C ARG A 26 13.04 -8.12 37.33
N SER A 27 13.61 -8.60 36.22
CA SER A 27 13.02 -8.54 34.91
C SER A 27 11.51 -8.74 35.07
N LYS A 28 10.75 -7.67 34.80
CA LYS A 28 9.33 -7.81 34.51
C LYS A 28 9.27 -8.74 33.31
N GLN A 29 9.08 -10.03 33.56
CA GLN A 29 8.68 -10.98 32.54
C GLN A 29 7.44 -10.36 31.93
N GLN A 30 7.58 -9.83 30.71
CA GLN A 30 6.46 -9.48 29.86
C GLN A 30 5.67 -10.78 29.73
N GLN A 31 4.61 -10.89 30.52
CA GLN A 31 3.59 -11.90 30.33
C GLN A 31 3.21 -11.78 28.84
N PRO A 32 3.36 -12.85 28.04
CA PRO A 32 2.88 -12.80 26.67
C PRO A 32 1.41 -12.41 26.73
N SER A 33 1.06 -11.31 26.06
CA SER A 33 -0.32 -10.86 25.97
C SER A 33 -1.18 -12.08 25.59
N PRO A 34 -2.25 -12.39 26.32
CA PRO A 34 -3.09 -13.52 25.98
C PRO A 34 -3.58 -13.33 24.55
N ALA A 35 -3.39 -14.36 23.72
CA ALA A 35 -3.85 -14.35 22.34
C ALA A 35 -5.35 -14.02 22.32
N SER A 36 -5.79 -13.24 21.35
CA SER A 36 -7.19 -12.88 21.21
C SER A 36 -8.09 -14.12 21.02
N PRO A 37 -9.38 -14.06 21.40
CA PRO A 37 -10.30 -15.19 21.26
C PRO A 37 -10.39 -15.73 19.83
N LEU A 38 -10.23 -14.85 18.83
CA LEU A 38 -10.22 -15.22 17.42
C LEU A 38 -8.95 -16.01 17.04
N ALA A 39 -7.79 -15.62 17.56
CA ALA A 39 -6.54 -16.36 17.37
C ALA A 39 -6.60 -17.74 18.01
N GLN A 40 -7.18 -17.84 19.22
CA GLN A 40 -7.37 -19.12 19.90
C GLN A 40 -8.31 -20.06 19.13
N LEU A 41 -9.41 -19.52 18.58
CA LEU A 41 -10.35 -20.30 17.75
C LEU A 41 -9.70 -20.76 16.44
N ALA A 42 -8.86 -19.92 15.83
CA ALA A 42 -8.12 -20.27 14.62
C ALA A 42 -7.06 -21.35 14.87
N MET A 43 -6.40 -21.34 16.03
CA MET A 43 -5.44 -22.38 16.44
C MET A 43 -6.11 -23.69 16.86
N ALA A 44 -7.36 -23.65 17.33
CA ALA A 44 -8.11 -24.83 17.77
C ALA A 44 -8.80 -25.60 16.64
N GLY A 45 -8.84 -25.05 15.42
CA GLY A 45 -9.31 -25.75 14.24
C GLY A 45 -8.39 -26.90 13.83
N SER A 46 -8.91 -27.90 13.11
CA SER A 46 -8.11 -29.01 12.56
C SER A 46 -7.12 -28.58 11.47
N ASP A 47 -7.26 -27.35 10.99
CA ASP A 47 -6.47 -26.75 9.92
C ASP A 47 -5.83 -25.47 10.46
N GLN A 48 -4.54 -25.57 10.80
CA GLN A 48 -3.79 -24.49 11.41
C GLN A 48 -3.48 -23.41 10.36
N PRO A 49 -3.76 -22.12 10.62
CA PRO A 49 -3.49 -21.07 9.65
C PRO A 49 -1.99 -20.94 9.34
N ASP A 50 -1.65 -20.79 8.06
CA ASP A 50 -0.27 -20.52 7.62
C ASP A 50 0.26 -19.18 8.11
N VAL A 51 -0.62 -18.18 8.22
CA VAL A 51 -0.27 -16.88 8.82
C VAL A 51 -1.30 -16.54 9.88
N LEU A 52 -0.84 -16.35 11.10
CA LEU A 52 -1.62 -15.82 12.20
C LEU A 52 -0.88 -14.61 12.77
N LEU A 53 -1.47 -13.43 12.58
CA LEU A 53 -0.97 -12.18 13.15
C LEU A 53 -2.01 -11.64 14.11
N ASP A 54 -1.68 -11.61 15.39
CA ASP A 54 -2.54 -11.09 16.44
C ASP A 54 -1.96 -9.80 17.04
N ILE A 55 -2.73 -8.73 16.99
CA ILE A 55 -2.37 -7.39 17.45
C ILE A 55 -3.37 -7.02 18.56
N PRO A 56 -3.07 -7.36 19.83
CA PRO A 56 -3.99 -7.15 20.96
C PRO A 56 -4.14 -5.68 21.35
N ASN A 57 -3.25 -4.79 20.91
CA ASN A 57 -3.32 -3.36 21.18
C ASN A 57 -2.97 -2.56 19.93
N LEU A 58 -3.94 -2.39 19.03
CA LEU A 58 -3.83 -1.49 17.88
C LEU A 58 -4.33 -0.11 18.28
N SER A 59 -3.45 0.89 18.27
CA SER A 59 -3.82 2.28 18.50
C SER A 59 -3.67 3.07 17.21
N VAL A 60 -4.74 3.71 16.77
CA VAL A 60 -4.79 4.58 15.61
C VAL A 60 -5.11 5.98 16.08
N GLU A 61 -4.27 6.94 15.69
CA GLU A 61 -4.41 8.33 16.12
C GLU A 61 -5.68 8.99 15.54
N GLU A 62 -5.93 8.79 14.24
CA GLU A 62 -7.08 9.35 13.56
C GLU A 62 -7.53 8.47 12.39
N ILE A 63 -8.84 8.28 12.24
CA ILE A 63 -9.49 7.68 11.08
C ILE A 63 -10.36 8.76 10.43
N THR A 64 -10.05 9.12 9.19
CA THR A 64 -10.90 10.02 8.41
C THR A 64 -11.64 9.23 7.34
N LEU A 65 -12.97 9.27 7.38
CA LEU A 65 -13.87 8.68 6.41
C LEU A 65 -14.56 9.80 5.63
N GLU A 66 -14.28 9.88 4.33
CA GLU A 66 -14.98 10.77 3.42
C GLU A 66 -15.91 9.94 2.53
N VAL A 67 -17.21 10.23 2.60
CA VAL A 67 -18.25 9.54 1.82
C VAL A 67 -18.99 10.57 1.01
N GLU A 68 -19.19 10.28 -0.27
CA GLU A 68 -19.98 11.12 -1.16
C GLU A 68 -21.32 10.45 -1.46
N ASN A 69 -22.35 11.25 -1.66
CA ASN A 69 -23.71 10.80 -1.99
C ASN A 69 -24.30 9.80 -0.98
N LEU A 70 -24.11 10.04 0.32
CA LEU A 70 -24.66 9.19 1.38
C LEU A 70 -26.18 9.31 1.40
N GLN A 71 -26.87 8.19 1.21
CA GLN A 71 -28.32 8.07 1.34
C GLN A 71 -28.63 7.28 2.60
N ALA A 72 -29.41 7.86 3.50
CA ALA A 72 -29.82 7.24 4.75
C ALA A 72 -31.34 7.18 4.83
N ASN A 73 -31.87 5.98 4.98
CA ASN A 73 -33.29 5.75 5.21
C ASN A 73 -33.51 5.52 6.71
N ILE A 74 -34.25 6.41 7.35
CA ILE A 74 -34.51 6.38 8.80
C ILE A 74 -35.98 6.02 8.98
N SER A 75 -36.26 4.92 9.67
CA SER A 75 -37.61 4.51 10.03
C SER A 75 -37.72 4.39 11.54
N LEU A 76 -38.72 5.07 12.12
CA LEU A 76 -39.05 5.03 13.53
C LEU A 76 -40.42 4.36 13.70
N ASP A 77 -40.46 3.19 14.33
CA ASP A 77 -41.68 2.59 14.86
C ASP A 77 -41.61 2.66 16.39
N ALA A 78 -42.39 3.55 16.99
CA ALA A 78 -42.49 3.70 18.42
C ALA A 78 -43.92 3.35 18.88
N ARG A 79 -44.03 2.42 19.82
CA ARG A 79 -45.30 1.98 20.39
C ARG A 79 -45.26 2.15 21.90
N LEU A 80 -46.21 2.90 22.44
CA LEU A 80 -46.45 3.02 23.87
C LEU A 80 -47.79 2.37 24.20
N ALA A 81 -47.73 1.08 24.55
CA ALA A 81 -48.87 0.25 24.93
C ALA A 81 -50.12 0.55 24.09
N ASN A 82 -51.23 0.92 24.74
CA ASN A 82 -52.50 1.24 24.09
C ASN A 82 -52.71 2.74 23.86
N LEU A 83 -51.68 3.57 24.13
CA LEU A 83 -51.82 5.03 24.14
C LEU A 83 -51.26 5.68 22.88
N LEU A 84 -50.12 5.19 22.36
CA LEU A 84 -49.47 5.80 21.21
C LEU A 84 -48.88 4.75 20.27
N LYS A 85 -49.15 4.91 18.98
CA LYS A 85 -48.42 4.26 17.90
C LYS A 85 -47.94 5.35 16.94
N LEU A 86 -46.62 5.53 16.87
CA LEU A 86 -45.97 6.47 15.97
C LEU A 86 -45.13 5.68 14.97
N THR A 87 -45.45 5.83 13.69
CA THR A 87 -44.63 5.33 12.59
C THR A 87 -44.20 6.53 11.77
N ALA A 88 -42.90 6.75 11.64
CA ALA A 88 -42.33 7.83 10.85
C ALA A 88 -41.19 7.29 9.97
N GLY A 89 -41.14 7.73 8.72
CA GLY A 89 -40.06 7.44 7.78
C GLY A 89 -39.47 8.74 7.27
N ALA A 90 -38.14 8.81 7.16
CA ALA A 90 -37.41 9.93 6.57
C ALA A 90 -36.30 9.39 5.66
N GLU A 91 -36.16 9.98 4.47
CA GLU A 91 -35.03 9.77 3.58
C GLU A 91 -34.12 10.99 3.68
N ALA A 92 -32.84 10.77 3.98
CA ALA A 92 -31.82 11.80 4.03
C ALA A 92 -30.80 11.53 2.93
N ARG A 93 -30.50 12.54 2.11
CA ARG A 93 -29.41 12.51 1.14
C ARG A 93 -28.37 13.53 1.54
N VAL A 94 -27.11 13.13 1.54
CA VAL A 94 -25.97 13.96 1.93
C VAL A 94 -24.90 13.83 0.87
N ASP A 95 -24.63 14.92 0.14
CA ASP A 95 -23.70 14.90 -0.99
C ASP A 95 -22.26 14.60 -0.56
N LYS A 96 -21.85 15.10 0.62
CA LYS A 96 -20.52 14.83 1.16
C LYS A 96 -20.55 14.77 2.69
N VAL A 97 -19.99 13.69 3.23
CA VAL A 97 -19.78 13.47 4.66
C VAL A 97 -18.30 13.29 4.90
N LYS A 98 -17.78 14.01 5.89
CA LYS A 98 -16.44 13.82 6.41
C LYS A 98 -16.54 13.48 7.89
N LEU A 99 -16.11 12.28 8.26
CA LEU A 99 -16.11 11.78 9.62
C LEU A 99 -14.66 11.55 10.07
N SER A 100 -14.23 12.27 11.10
CA SER A 100 -12.90 12.11 11.68
C SER A 100 -13.03 11.54 13.10
N ILE A 101 -12.49 10.34 13.30
CA ILE A 101 -12.52 9.60 14.57
C ILE A 101 -11.11 9.62 15.14
N LYS A 102 -10.91 10.21 16.32
CA LYS A 102 -9.59 10.30 16.96
C LYS A 102 -9.42 9.31 18.10
N GLY A 103 -8.20 8.82 18.30
CA GLY A 103 -7.82 7.98 19.43
C GLY A 103 -8.50 6.61 19.44
N VAL A 104 -8.49 5.92 18.30
CA VAL A 104 -9.09 4.60 18.16
C VAL A 104 -8.18 3.55 18.78
N ARG A 105 -8.73 2.76 19.71
CA ARG A 105 -8.08 1.57 20.24
C ARG A 105 -8.86 0.34 19.78
N ALA A 106 -8.16 -0.56 19.12
CA ALA A 106 -8.74 -1.77 18.53
C ALA A 106 -7.86 -2.97 18.81
N GLN A 107 -8.41 -4.16 18.54
CA GLN A 107 -7.69 -5.42 18.50
C GLN A 107 -7.82 -5.93 17.07
N ALA A 108 -6.73 -6.37 16.46
CA ALA A 108 -6.72 -6.83 15.08
C ALA A 108 -6.08 -8.21 15.00
N THR A 109 -6.80 -9.17 14.44
CA THR A 109 -6.32 -10.54 14.25
C THR A 109 -6.47 -10.91 12.78
N LEU A 110 -5.36 -11.18 12.12
CA LEU A 110 -5.30 -11.63 10.73
C LEU A 110 -5.00 -13.13 10.71
N ILE A 111 -5.91 -13.90 10.12
CA ILE A 111 -5.82 -15.35 9.96
C ILE A 111 -5.81 -15.62 8.46
N VAL A 112 -4.73 -16.18 7.93
CA VAL A 112 -4.57 -16.54 6.51
C VAL A 112 -4.32 -18.03 6.40
N ARG A 113 -5.10 -18.68 5.54
CA ARG A 113 -4.90 -20.05 5.09
C ARG A 113 -4.50 -20.02 3.61
N LEU A 114 -3.42 -20.70 3.27
CA LEU A 114 -2.74 -20.67 1.97
C LEU A 114 -2.93 -21.98 1.20
N ASP A 115 -4.08 -22.64 1.37
CA ASP A 115 -4.44 -23.93 0.75
C ASP A 115 -4.28 -23.95 -0.78
N ASN A 116 -4.28 -22.77 -1.40
CA ASN A 116 -4.22 -22.60 -2.85
C ASN A 116 -2.87 -22.10 -3.39
N VAL A 117 -1.85 -21.84 -2.55
CA VAL A 117 -0.55 -21.37 -3.07
C VAL A 117 0.07 -22.41 -3.98
N ARG A 118 -0.08 -23.70 -3.67
CA ARG A 118 0.31 -24.80 -4.57
C ARG A 118 -0.41 -24.72 -5.92
N ALA A 119 -1.72 -24.48 -5.93
CA ALA A 119 -2.51 -24.37 -7.16
C ALA A 119 -2.12 -23.14 -7.99
N ILE A 120 -1.73 -22.03 -7.35
CA ILE A 120 -1.20 -20.84 -8.03
C ILE A 120 0.14 -21.17 -8.68
N ILE A 121 1.07 -21.78 -7.95
CA ILE A 121 2.38 -22.17 -8.47
C ILE A 121 2.20 -23.15 -9.65
N GLU A 122 1.37 -24.19 -9.47
CA GLU A 122 1.07 -25.18 -10.50
C GLU A 122 0.43 -24.54 -11.75
N ARG A 123 -0.49 -23.57 -11.59
CA ARG A 123 -1.05 -22.81 -12.71
C ARG A 123 -0.02 -21.89 -13.37
N THR A 124 0.91 -21.29 -12.63
CA THR A 124 1.99 -20.49 -13.22
C THR A 124 3.00 -21.35 -13.99
N LEU A 125 3.36 -22.52 -13.44
CA LEU A 125 4.22 -23.50 -14.12
C LEU A 125 3.52 -24.07 -15.35
N GLN A 126 2.22 -24.37 -15.26
CA GLN A 126 1.41 -24.83 -16.40
C GLN A 126 1.22 -23.72 -17.44
N THR A 127 1.13 -22.46 -17.04
CA THR A 127 1.06 -21.31 -17.97
C THR A 127 2.39 -21.13 -18.68
N LEU A 128 3.52 -21.31 -17.99
CA LEU A 128 4.85 -21.28 -18.59
C LEU A 128 5.06 -22.45 -19.57
N ASP A 129 4.61 -23.65 -19.19
CA ASP A 129 4.65 -24.87 -20.01
C ASP A 129 3.79 -24.74 -21.29
N ASN A 130 2.59 -24.18 -21.17
CA ASN A 130 1.69 -23.97 -22.31
C ASN A 130 2.01 -22.72 -23.16
N ASN A 131 2.97 -21.88 -22.73
CA ASN A 131 3.37 -20.67 -23.46
C ASN A 131 4.91 -20.56 -23.56
N PRO A 132 5.58 -21.50 -24.25
CA PRO A 132 7.04 -21.50 -24.40
C PRO A 132 7.58 -20.23 -25.08
N GLN A 133 6.75 -19.54 -25.87
CA GLN A 133 7.09 -18.23 -26.45
C GLN A 133 7.51 -17.16 -25.41
N ILE A 134 7.13 -17.30 -24.12
CA ILE A 134 7.53 -16.39 -23.05
C ILE A 134 9.02 -16.58 -22.71
N ILE A 135 9.51 -17.82 -22.73
CA ILE A 135 10.93 -18.14 -22.47
C ILE A 135 11.80 -17.70 -23.64
N ASP A 136 11.36 -17.92 -24.89
CA ASP A 136 12.13 -17.49 -26.08
C ASP A 136 12.32 -15.97 -26.13
N ARG A 137 11.32 -15.20 -25.70
CA ARG A 137 11.40 -13.74 -25.62
C ARG A 137 12.32 -13.25 -24.50
N LEU A 138 12.38 -13.97 -23.37
CA LEU A 138 13.29 -13.64 -22.28
C LEU A 138 14.73 -14.04 -22.61
N MET A 139 14.95 -15.19 -23.23
CA MET A 139 16.27 -15.66 -23.66
C MET A 139 16.86 -14.76 -24.75
N SER A 140 16.05 -14.36 -25.75
CA SER A 140 16.47 -13.36 -26.74
C SER A 140 16.74 -11.99 -26.12
N THR A 141 16.05 -11.58 -25.05
CA THR A 141 16.35 -10.32 -24.34
C THR A 141 17.67 -10.40 -23.55
N VAL A 142 17.97 -11.55 -22.95
CA VAL A 142 19.25 -11.78 -22.25
C VAL A 142 20.41 -11.86 -23.25
N ASP A 143 20.26 -12.56 -24.37
CA ASP A 143 21.27 -12.60 -25.44
C ASP A 143 21.53 -11.22 -26.06
N ASN A 144 20.47 -10.42 -26.24
CA ASN A 144 20.60 -9.03 -26.68
C ASN A 144 21.29 -8.15 -25.62
N THR A 145 21.12 -8.43 -24.32
CA THR A 145 21.74 -7.64 -23.26
C THR A 145 23.22 -7.99 -23.09
N VAL A 146 23.59 -9.27 -23.19
CA VAL A 146 25.01 -9.70 -23.17
C VAL A 146 25.75 -9.25 -24.44
N GLY A 147 25.08 -9.26 -25.60
CA GLY A 147 25.62 -8.70 -26.86
C GLY A 147 25.74 -7.17 -26.86
N THR A 148 24.86 -6.45 -26.16
CA THR A 148 24.89 -4.98 -26.11
C THR A 148 26.04 -4.46 -25.24
N VAL A 149 26.41 -5.15 -24.16
CA VAL A 149 27.58 -4.75 -23.35
C VAL A 149 28.91 -5.01 -24.09
N GLY A 150 28.95 -5.97 -25.02
CA GLY A 150 30.08 -6.18 -25.93
C GLY A 150 30.11 -5.28 -27.18
N GLY A 151 29.01 -4.60 -27.50
CA GLY A 151 28.81 -3.87 -28.76
C GLY A 151 28.79 -2.34 -28.68
N VAL A 152 28.94 -1.76 -27.49
CA VAL A 152 28.98 -0.29 -27.29
C VAL A 152 30.38 0.29 -27.56
N ALA A 153 30.91 0.07 -28.76
CA ALA A 153 32.10 0.79 -29.25
C ALA A 153 32.01 1.23 -30.72
N GLY A 154 30.94 0.88 -31.45
CA GLY A 154 30.97 0.94 -32.92
C GLY A 154 29.96 1.84 -33.65
N GLN A 155 29.00 2.50 -32.98
CA GLN A 155 27.91 3.18 -33.69
C GLN A 155 27.82 4.68 -33.40
N ALA A 156 28.90 5.37 -33.76
CA ALA A 156 28.90 6.81 -34.01
C ALA A 156 29.07 7.09 -35.51
N VAL A 157 28.37 6.38 -36.41
CA VAL A 157 28.34 6.76 -37.85
C VAL A 157 26.98 6.40 -38.44
N GLY A 158 26.13 7.41 -38.62
CA GLY A 158 24.76 7.31 -39.13
C GLY A 158 24.03 8.65 -39.01
N THR A 159 24.72 9.70 -39.45
CA THR A 159 24.27 11.10 -39.47
C THR A 159 22.88 11.24 -40.08
N VAL A 160 22.01 12.00 -39.40
CA VAL A 160 20.58 12.31 -39.64
C VAL A 160 19.56 11.48 -38.83
N GLY A 161 19.87 10.25 -38.39
CA GLY A 161 19.02 9.49 -37.45
C GLY A 161 19.33 9.70 -35.97
N GLY A 162 20.59 10.03 -35.65
CA GLY A 162 21.09 10.15 -34.28
C GLY A 162 20.63 11.38 -33.52
N VAL A 163 20.31 12.48 -34.19
CA VAL A 163 19.89 13.73 -33.52
C VAL A 163 18.47 13.65 -32.94
N ALA A 164 17.58 12.89 -33.57
CA ALA A 164 16.22 12.65 -33.05
C ALA A 164 16.22 11.66 -31.88
N MET A 165 17.13 10.68 -31.88
CA MET A 165 17.31 9.76 -30.73
C MET A 165 18.08 10.44 -29.59
N ALA A 166 19.03 11.32 -29.89
CA ALA A 166 19.74 12.16 -28.92
C ALA A 166 18.92 13.36 -28.41
N ALA A 167 17.70 13.59 -28.92
CA ALA A 167 16.72 14.52 -28.35
C ALA A 167 15.61 13.79 -27.57
N LEU A 168 15.60 12.45 -27.65
CA LEU A 168 14.67 11.57 -26.95
C LEU A 168 15.36 10.71 -25.88
N GLY A 169 16.56 11.12 -25.45
CA GLY A 169 17.34 10.43 -24.44
C GLY A 169 16.73 10.60 -23.05
N ASN A 170 16.80 9.54 -22.25
CA ASN A 170 16.37 9.59 -20.86
C ASN A 170 17.11 10.72 -20.14
N GLY A 171 16.34 11.62 -19.52
CA GLY A 171 16.83 12.76 -18.78
C GLY A 171 16.92 14.08 -19.57
N GLN A 172 16.53 14.12 -20.84
CA GLN A 172 16.46 15.36 -21.63
C GLN A 172 15.06 15.97 -21.60
N VAL A 173 14.94 17.28 -21.80
CA VAL A 173 13.62 17.92 -21.94
C VAL A 173 13.04 17.59 -23.31
N LEU A 174 11.81 17.10 -23.33
CA LEU A 174 11.11 16.74 -24.56
C LEU A 174 10.74 17.98 -25.38
N ASP A 175 11.29 18.08 -26.59
CA ASP A 175 10.99 19.12 -27.57
C ASP A 175 10.48 18.49 -28.88
N LEU A 176 9.15 18.45 -29.05
CA LEU A 176 8.50 17.80 -30.18
C LEU A 176 8.86 18.44 -31.52
N ALA A 177 8.99 19.77 -31.55
CA ALA A 177 9.29 20.51 -32.77
C ALA A 177 10.71 20.22 -33.25
N ARG A 178 11.69 20.23 -32.34
CA ARG A 178 13.08 19.88 -32.66
C ARG A 178 13.26 18.40 -33.01
N ALA A 179 12.50 17.52 -32.36
CA ALA A 179 12.56 16.09 -32.62
C ALA A 179 11.76 15.65 -33.87
N GLY A 180 11.03 16.57 -34.54
CA GLY A 180 10.23 16.26 -35.72
C GLY A 180 9.05 15.32 -35.41
N LEU A 181 8.43 15.50 -34.24
CA LEU A 181 7.38 14.64 -33.70
C LEU A 181 6.03 15.37 -33.70
N THR A 182 4.97 14.66 -34.09
CA THR A 182 3.59 15.14 -34.01
C THR A 182 2.89 14.48 -32.83
N GLU A 183 2.41 15.24 -31.85
CA GLU A 183 1.62 14.69 -30.74
C GLU A 183 0.26 14.19 -31.26
N LEU A 184 -0.07 12.95 -30.93
CA LEU A 184 -1.36 12.34 -31.25
C LEU A 184 -2.26 12.24 -30.00
N SER A 185 -1.67 11.94 -28.85
CA SER A 185 -2.41 11.84 -27.59
C SER A 185 -1.53 12.17 -26.40
N ARG A 186 -2.13 12.69 -25.33
CA ARG A 186 -1.49 13.04 -24.07
C ARG A 186 -2.37 12.59 -22.91
N THR A 187 -1.79 11.88 -21.96
CA THR A 187 -2.49 11.40 -20.76
C THR A 187 -1.54 11.45 -19.58
N THR A 188 -2.07 11.72 -18.39
CA THR A 188 -1.29 11.68 -17.14
C THR A 188 -1.58 10.36 -16.43
N ASN A 189 -0.52 9.64 -16.04
CA ASN A 189 -0.68 8.39 -15.30
C ASN A 189 -0.87 8.62 -13.79
N SER A 190 -1.18 7.56 -13.06
CA SER A 190 -1.38 7.60 -11.60
C SER A 190 -0.13 8.01 -10.81
N ALA A 191 1.05 8.02 -11.44
CA ALA A 191 2.32 8.48 -10.86
C ALA A 191 2.61 9.96 -11.15
N GLY A 192 1.67 10.70 -11.76
CA GLY A 192 1.83 12.12 -12.10
C GLY A 192 2.74 12.39 -13.31
N GLN A 193 3.13 11.35 -14.04
CA GLN A 193 3.94 11.45 -15.25
C GLN A 193 3.05 11.66 -16.48
N ILE A 194 3.56 12.39 -17.46
CA ILE A 194 2.84 12.68 -18.69
C ILE A 194 3.26 11.67 -19.76
N VAL A 195 2.33 10.83 -20.18
CA VAL A 195 2.49 9.88 -21.28
C VAL A 195 1.99 10.55 -22.56
N ARG A 196 2.85 10.63 -23.57
CA ARG A 196 2.54 11.20 -24.88
C ARG A 196 2.71 10.17 -25.97
N GLN A 197 1.69 9.98 -26.78
CA GLN A 197 1.82 9.24 -28.03
C GLN A 197 2.15 10.23 -29.14
N VAL A 198 3.29 10.03 -29.80
CA VAL A 198 3.84 10.93 -30.81
C VAL A 198 4.19 10.15 -32.08
N ARG A 199 3.90 10.75 -33.23
CA ARG A 199 4.21 10.18 -34.54
C ARG A 199 5.47 10.82 -35.11
N ARG A 200 6.39 10.01 -35.62
CA ARG A 200 7.51 10.49 -36.45
C ARG A 200 7.05 10.75 -37.88
N GLN A 201 7.85 11.53 -38.62
CA GLN A 201 7.62 11.80 -40.04
C GLN A 201 7.60 10.51 -40.90
N ASN A 202 8.31 9.46 -40.50
CA ASN A 202 8.30 8.15 -41.15
C ASN A 202 7.05 7.31 -40.82
N GLY A 203 6.07 7.87 -40.10
CA GLY A 203 4.81 7.22 -39.76
C GLY A 203 4.85 6.36 -38.49
N GLN A 204 6.01 6.16 -37.87
CA GLN A 204 6.20 5.36 -36.66
C GLN A 204 5.58 6.02 -35.43
N LEU A 205 4.92 5.23 -34.58
CA LEU A 205 4.32 5.67 -33.32
C LEU A 205 5.28 5.42 -32.15
N LEU A 206 5.46 6.44 -31.31
CA LEU A 206 6.25 6.37 -30.09
C LEU A 206 5.40 6.80 -28.91
N GLU A 207 5.66 6.21 -27.77
CA GLU A 207 5.18 6.63 -26.47
C GLU A 207 6.35 7.22 -25.71
N VAL A 208 6.24 8.49 -25.36
CA VAL A 208 7.24 9.23 -24.58
C VAL A 208 6.62 9.57 -23.24
N VAL A 209 7.22 9.07 -22.17
CA VAL A 209 6.84 9.36 -20.78
C VAL A 209 7.76 10.44 -20.25
N THR A 210 7.20 11.55 -19.78
CA THR A 210 7.94 12.64 -19.15
C THR A 210 7.52 12.85 -17.71
N ASP A 211 8.42 13.44 -16.90
CA ASP A 211 8.05 14.00 -15.60
C ASP A 211 7.23 15.29 -15.74
N SER A 212 6.89 15.89 -14.59
CA SER A 212 6.19 17.18 -14.51
C SER A 212 7.01 18.37 -15.03
N ALA A 213 8.33 18.23 -15.17
CA ALA A 213 9.23 19.21 -15.78
C ALA A 213 9.47 18.94 -17.28
N ASN A 214 8.67 18.05 -17.88
CA ASN A 214 8.75 17.66 -19.29
C ASN A 214 10.08 16.95 -19.65
N LYS A 215 10.79 16.40 -18.67
CA LYS A 215 12.00 15.61 -18.84
C LYS A 215 11.64 14.16 -19.17
N ILE A 216 12.27 13.59 -20.19
CA ILE A 216 12.00 12.24 -20.68
C ILE A 216 12.48 11.22 -19.65
N ILE A 217 11.56 10.39 -19.20
CA ILE A 217 11.82 9.26 -18.31
C ILE A 217 12.01 8.00 -19.15
N SER A 218 11.16 7.82 -20.16
CA SER A 218 11.21 6.65 -21.04
C SER A 218 10.66 7.00 -22.41
N THR A 219 11.25 6.40 -23.44
CA THR A 219 10.73 6.42 -24.81
C THR A 219 10.63 4.98 -25.29
N ARG A 220 9.44 4.58 -25.76
CA ARG A 220 9.18 3.25 -26.32
C ARG A 220 8.46 3.37 -27.66
N GLN A 221 8.73 2.46 -28.58
CA GLN A 221 7.94 2.36 -29.82
C GLN A 221 6.62 1.64 -29.52
N VAL A 222 5.51 2.22 -29.97
CA VAL A 222 4.19 1.58 -29.86
C VAL A 222 3.97 0.77 -31.13
N PRO A 223 3.80 -0.55 -31.04
CA PRO A 223 3.36 -1.33 -32.19
C PRO A 223 1.99 -0.81 -32.62
N ALA A 224 1.75 -0.69 -33.93
CA ALA A 224 0.47 -0.23 -34.45
C ALA A 224 -0.63 -1.21 -34.04
N THR A 225 -1.29 -0.96 -32.90
CA THR A 225 -2.43 -1.74 -32.47
C THR A 225 -3.61 -1.38 -33.36
N GLN A 226 -4.08 -2.36 -34.12
CA GLN A 226 -5.27 -2.27 -34.95
C GLN A 226 -6.45 -1.80 -34.07
N PRO A 227 -7.23 -0.77 -34.46
CA PRO A 227 -8.35 -0.33 -33.67
C PRO A 227 -9.37 -1.46 -33.56
N ALA A 228 -9.72 -1.83 -32.31
CA ALA A 228 -10.83 -2.72 -32.03
C ALA A 228 -12.12 -2.08 -32.58
N LYS A 229 -12.83 -2.82 -33.42
CA LYS A 229 -14.13 -2.45 -33.96
C LYS A 229 -15.23 -3.13 -33.14
#